data_AF-A0A7X5UUR6-F1
#
_entry.id   AF-A0A7X5UUR6-F1
#
_cell.length_a   1.000
_cell.length_b   1.000
_cell.length_c   1.000
_cell.angle_alpha   90.00
_cell.angle_beta   90.00
_cell.angle_gamma   90.00
#
_symmetry.space_group_name_H-M   'P 1'
#
loop_
_entity.id
_entity.type
_entity.pdbx_description
1 polymer ?
#
loop_
_entity_poly.entity_id
_entity_poly.type
_entity_poly.pdbx_seq_one_letter_code
_entity_poly.pdbx_strand_id
1 'polypeptide(L)'
;MNRHGVRLGKGAGYSDIEVALLQEAGLVGPETTIVTTVHDLQVTDDDLPETTHDFSVDIVVTPTTVIRCDEPRRPHGLLWDDLPTDKIAAIPALAARLRRQRVT
;
A
#
# COMPACT_ATOMS: atom_id res chain seq x y z
N MET A 1 -10.98 2.58 7.22
CA MET A 1 -9.92 1.64 7.63
C MET A 1 -10.40 0.86 8.82
N ASN A 2 -9.89 -0.35 9.02
CA ASN A 2 -10.26 -1.17 10.18
C ASN A 2 -9.09 -1.30 11.16
N ARG A 3 -9.34 -1.95 12.30
CA ARG A 3 -8.36 -2.12 13.37
C ARG A 3 -7.19 -3.06 12.98
N HIS A 4 -7.35 -3.83 11.91
CA HIS A 4 -6.30 -4.68 11.33
C HIS A 4 -5.38 -3.92 10.35
N GLY A 5 -5.54 -2.60 10.23
CA GLY A 5 -4.73 -1.76 9.36
C GLY A 5 -5.15 -1.79 7.89
N VAL A 6 -6.26 -2.46 7.55
CA VAL A 6 -6.81 -2.51 6.19
C VAL A 6 -7.42 -1.18 5.84
N ARG A 7 -7.20 -0.75 4.60
CA ARG A 7 -7.56 0.59 4.12
C ARG A 7 -8.46 0.47 2.91
N LEU A 8 -9.52 1.26 2.91
CA LEU A 8 -10.30 1.51 1.69
C LEU A 8 -9.81 2.83 1.08
N GLY A 9 -9.04 2.71 0.00
CA GLY A 9 -8.54 3.86 -0.74
C GLY A 9 -9.57 4.43 -1.72
N LYS A 10 -9.13 5.37 -2.56
CA LYS A 10 -9.95 5.93 -3.65
C LYS A 10 -10.08 4.99 -4.86
N GLY A 11 -9.52 3.78 -4.79
CA GLY A 11 -9.55 2.77 -5.86
C GLY A 11 -8.48 2.94 -6.96
N ALA A 12 -7.59 3.92 -6.87
CA ALA A 12 -6.59 4.17 -7.91
C ALA A 12 -5.28 3.37 -7.76
N GLY A 13 -5.03 2.77 -6.59
CA GLY A 13 -3.86 1.93 -6.30
C GLY A 13 -2.52 2.66 -6.15
N TYR A 14 -2.51 4.00 -6.10
CA TYR A 14 -1.25 4.77 -6.11
C TYR A 14 -0.38 4.51 -4.88
N SER A 15 -0.96 4.50 -3.68
CA SER A 15 -0.19 4.27 -2.46
C SER A 15 0.43 2.87 -2.44
N ASP A 16 -0.28 1.88 -2.95
CA ASP A 16 0.18 0.49 -2.99
C ASP A 16 1.37 0.36 -3.96
N ILE A 17 1.28 1.03 -5.12
CA ILE A 17 2.40 1.17 -6.08
C ILE A 17 3.60 1.89 -5.44
N GLU A 18 3.39 2.99 -4.71
CA GLU A 18 4.47 3.74 -4.05
C GLU A 18 5.21 2.89 -3.02
N VAL A 19 4.47 2.18 -2.15
CA VAL A 19 5.08 1.30 -1.14
C VAL A 19 5.79 0.12 -1.78
N ALA A 20 5.22 -0.48 -2.82
CA ALA A 20 5.88 -1.54 -3.59
C ALA A 20 7.20 -1.06 -4.24
N LEU A 21 7.21 0.13 -4.84
CA LEU A 21 8.40 0.72 -5.45
C LEU A 21 9.50 1.03 -4.42
N LEU A 22 9.12 1.50 -3.24
CA LEU A 22 10.05 1.78 -2.14
C LEU A 22 10.61 0.49 -1.53
N GLN A 23 9.81 -0.57 -1.48
CA GLN A 23 10.28 -1.90 -1.05
C GLN A 23 11.29 -2.49 -2.04
N GLU A 24 11.02 -2.43 -3.34
CA GLU A 24 11.99 -2.86 -4.37
C GLU A 24 13.31 -2.06 -4.29
N ALA A 25 13.25 -0.81 -3.84
CA ALA A 25 14.43 0.04 -3.65
C ALA A 25 15.15 -0.21 -2.31
N GLY A 26 14.63 -1.08 -1.44
CA GLY A 26 15.17 -1.33 -0.11
C GLY A 26 15.00 -0.16 0.88
N LEU A 27 14.10 0.79 0.57
CA LEU A 27 13.87 1.99 1.38
C LEU A 27 12.73 1.79 2.40
N VAL A 28 11.82 0.85 2.11
CA VAL A 28 10.77 0.39 3.01
C VAL A 28 10.94 -1.12 3.19
N GLY A 29 10.78 -1.62 4.42
CA GLY A 29 10.89 -3.03 4.72
C GLY A 29 10.14 -3.43 6.00
N PRO A 30 10.38 -4.64 6.54
CA PRO A 30 9.70 -5.14 7.74
C PRO A 30 9.86 -4.23 8.97
N GLU A 31 11.02 -3.58 9.10
CA GLU A 31 11.32 -2.66 10.21
C GLU A 31 10.74 -1.25 10.01
N THR A 32 10.16 -0.96 8.84
CA THR A 32 9.62 0.37 8.55
C THR A 32 8.20 0.48 9.09
N THR A 33 7.99 1.35 10.07
CA THR A 33 6.64 1.66 10.57
C THR A 33 5.88 2.56 9.61
N ILE A 34 4.69 2.15 9.16
CA ILE A 34 3.76 2.96 8.36
C ILE A 34 2.59 3.40 9.24
N VAL A 35 2.45 4.72 9.37
CA VAL A 35 1.43 5.36 10.19
C VAL A 35 0.51 6.18 9.32
N THR A 36 -0.77 6.22 9.66
CA THR A 36 -1.74 7.12 9.02
C THR A 36 -2.60 7.84 10.04
N THR A 37 -3.21 8.94 9.61
CA THR A 37 -4.16 9.73 10.39
C THR A 37 -5.52 9.74 9.71
N VAL A 38 -6.59 9.53 10.47
CA VAL A 38 -7.96 9.64 9.98
C VAL A 38 -8.89 10.22 11.04
N HIS A 39 -10.10 10.62 10.63
CA HIS A 39 -11.16 10.93 11.58
C HIS A 39 -11.73 9.64 12.21
N ASP A 40 -12.24 9.72 13.45
CA ASP A 40 -12.80 8.55 14.17
C ASP A 40 -13.89 7.82 13.37
N LEU A 41 -14.73 8.57 12.64
CA LEU A 41 -15.77 8.03 11.74
C LEU A 41 -15.25 7.18 10.56
N GLN A 42 -13.96 7.26 10.25
CA GLN A 42 -13.35 6.47 9.17
C GLN A 42 -12.77 5.16 9.68
N VAL A 43 -12.85 4.89 10.99
CA VAL A 43 -12.48 3.62 11.60
C VAL A 43 -13.74 2.77 11.76
N THR A 44 -13.69 1.54 11.25
CA THR A 44 -14.76 0.54 11.40
C THR A 44 -14.22 -0.74 12.03
N ASP A 45 -15.10 -1.49 12.69
CA ASP A 45 -14.83 -2.84 13.18
C ASP A 45 -15.15 -3.91 12.12
N ASP A 46 -15.75 -3.52 10.99
CA ASP A 46 -16.05 -4.43 9.88
C ASP A 46 -14.80 -4.83 9.08
N ASP A 47 -14.86 -6.01 8.48
CA ASP A 47 -13.90 -6.42 7.47
C ASP A 47 -14.00 -5.54 6.23
N LEU A 48 -12.83 -5.16 5.69
CA LEU A 48 -12.72 -4.38 4.47
C LEU A 48 -12.16 -5.27 3.35
N PRO A 49 -12.57 -5.07 2.10
CA PRO A 49 -11.99 -5.79 0.98
C PRO A 49 -10.51 -5.43 0.84
N GLU A 50 -9.68 -6.45 0.64
CA GLU A 50 -8.25 -6.33 0.36
C GLU A 50 -7.85 -7.31 -0.76
N THR A 51 -6.77 -6.99 -1.45
CA THR A 51 -6.16 -7.77 -2.53
C THR A 51 -4.68 -8.00 -2.24
N THR A 52 -4.05 -8.90 -2.98
CA THR A 52 -2.65 -9.31 -2.73
C THR A 52 -1.64 -8.17 -2.87
N HIS A 53 -1.96 -7.12 -3.64
CA HIS A 53 -1.08 -5.96 -3.80
C HIS A 53 -1.30 -4.87 -2.74
N ASP A 54 -2.34 -4.98 -1.91
CA ASP A 54 -2.60 -4.00 -0.86
C ASP A 54 -1.61 -4.14 0.30
N PHE A 55 -1.36 -3.02 0.98
CA PHE A 55 -0.62 -3.03 2.24
C PHE A 55 -1.46 -2.50 3.41
N SER A 56 -1.22 -3.07 4.60
CA SER A 56 -1.77 -2.59 5.86
C SER A 56 -0.85 -1.57 6.53
N VAL A 57 -1.46 -0.63 7.25
CA VAL A 57 -0.73 0.28 8.16
C VAL A 57 -0.54 -0.37 9.52
N ASP A 58 0.52 0.02 10.22
CA ASP A 58 0.83 -0.53 11.55
C ASP A 58 0.13 0.28 12.65
N ILE A 59 -0.08 1.58 12.41
CA ILE A 59 -0.68 2.49 13.37
C ILE A 59 -1.69 3.39 12.67
N VAL A 60 -2.89 3.45 13.24
CA VAL A 60 -3.93 4.42 12.89
C VAL A 60 -4.09 5.42 14.02
N VAL A 61 -3.88 6.69 13.72
CA VAL A 61 -4.05 7.80 14.65
C VAL A 61 -5.36 8.53 14.34
N THR A 62 -6.21 8.69 15.34
CA THR A 62 -7.41 9.54 15.28
C THR A 62 -7.26 10.72 16.24
N PRO A 63 -8.14 11.73 16.17
CA PRO A 63 -8.16 12.80 17.17
C PRO A 63 -8.30 12.32 18.63
N THR A 64 -8.90 11.14 18.85
CA THR A 64 -9.20 10.64 20.20
C THR A 64 -8.35 9.45 20.64
N THR A 65 -7.72 8.71 19.72
CA THR A 65 -6.99 7.49 20.07
C THR A 65 -5.86 7.14 19.10
N VAL A 66 -4.94 6.29 19.57
CA VAL A 66 -3.90 5.66 18.76
C VAL A 66 -4.14 4.16 18.76
N ILE A 67 -4.43 3.61 17.59
CA ILE A 67 -4.72 2.19 17.38
C ILE A 67 -3.46 1.55 16.80
N ARG A 68 -2.91 0.56 17.51
CA ARG A 68 -1.89 -0.34 16.96
C ARG A 68 -2.60 -1.50 16.28
N CYS A 69 -2.25 -1.73 15.02
CA CYS A 69 -2.83 -2.79 14.20
C CYS A 69 -2.08 -4.11 14.42
N ASP A 70 -2.65 -5.20 13.88
CA ASP A 70 -2.04 -6.52 13.90
C ASP A 70 -0.81 -6.62 12.98
N GLU A 71 -0.31 -7.84 12.77
CA GLU A 71 0.86 -8.13 11.95
C GLU A 71 0.81 -7.40 10.59
N PRO A 72 1.88 -6.67 10.21
CA PRO A 72 1.93 -5.95 8.94
C PRO A 72 1.80 -6.89 7.74
N ARG A 73 0.91 -6.54 6.80
CA ARG A 73 0.72 -7.25 5.53
C ARG A 73 1.12 -6.32 4.40
N ARG A 74 2.14 -6.69 3.63
CA ARG A 74 2.66 -5.86 2.53
C ARG A 74 3.23 -6.77 1.43
N PRO A 75 3.02 -6.47 0.14
CA PRO A 75 3.67 -7.22 -0.94
C PRO A 75 5.17 -6.93 -0.93
N HIS A 76 6.02 -7.88 -1.35
CA HIS A 76 7.48 -7.68 -1.40
C HIS A 76 7.97 -6.75 -2.53
N GLY A 77 7.05 -6.24 -3.35
CA GLY A 77 7.36 -5.42 -4.53
C GLY A 77 6.14 -5.27 -5.43
N LEU A 78 6.35 -4.86 -6.67
CA LEU A 78 5.25 -4.70 -7.63
C LEU A 78 4.76 -6.06 -8.12
N LEU A 79 3.44 -6.28 -8.03
CA LEU A 79 2.77 -7.38 -8.73
C LEU A 79 2.48 -6.95 -10.16
N TRP A 80 3.44 -7.18 -11.07
CA TRP A 80 3.36 -6.70 -12.45
C TRP A 80 2.16 -7.23 -13.23
N ASP A 81 1.72 -8.45 -12.94
CA ASP A 81 0.55 -9.08 -13.59
C ASP A 81 -0.77 -8.41 -13.17
N ASP A 82 -0.79 -7.74 -12.01
CA ASP A 82 -1.95 -7.01 -11.49
C ASP A 82 -2.00 -5.55 -11.97
N LEU A 83 -0.98 -5.07 -12.70
CA LEU A 83 -0.89 -3.68 -13.17
C LEU A 83 -1.49 -3.51 -14.57
N PRO A 84 -2.58 -2.74 -14.71
CA PRO A 84 -3.13 -2.40 -16.02
C PRO A 84 -2.13 -1.64 -16.89
N THR A 85 -2.14 -1.90 -18.20
CA THR A 85 -1.17 -1.31 -19.14
C THR A 85 -1.27 0.23 -19.20
N ASP A 86 -2.48 0.77 -19.08
CA ASP A 86 -2.73 2.21 -18.99
C ASP A 86 -2.12 2.81 -17.71
N LYS A 87 -2.15 2.09 -16.58
CA LYS A 87 -1.50 2.49 -15.33
C LYS A 87 0.02 2.56 -15.49
N ILE A 88 0.61 1.54 -16.12
CA ILE A 88 2.06 1.49 -16.39
C ILE A 88 2.46 2.67 -17.29
N ALA A 89 1.67 2.97 -18.32
CA ALA A 89 1.93 4.09 -19.22
C ALA A 89 1.78 5.46 -18.53
N ALA A 90 0.81 5.59 -17.62
CA ALA A 90 0.53 6.83 -16.90
C ALA A 90 1.58 7.18 -15.82
N ILE A 91 2.28 6.18 -15.27
CA ILE A 91 3.27 6.37 -14.21
C ILE A 91 4.69 6.21 -14.77
N PRO A 92 5.46 7.30 -14.98
CA PRO A 92 6.78 7.24 -15.62
C PRO A 92 7.77 6.27 -14.93
N ALA A 93 7.68 6.14 -13.61
CA ALA A 93 8.53 5.23 -12.83
C ALA A 93 8.27 3.75 -13.17
N LEU A 94 7.02 3.37 -13.48
CA LEU A 94 6.65 2.02 -13.91
C LEU A 94 7.09 1.78 -15.35
N ALA A 95 6.78 2.70 -16.27
CA ALA A 95 7.18 2.59 -17.67
C ALA A 95 8.71 2.44 -17.84
N ALA A 96 9.49 3.21 -17.09
CA ALA A 96 10.95 3.13 -17.11
C ALA A 96 11.47 1.78 -16.61
N ARG A 97 10.87 1.23 -15.54
CA ARG A 97 11.23 -0.09 -14.98
C ARG A 97 10.90 -1.23 -15.94
N LEU A 98 9.69 -1.24 -16.51
CA LEU A 98 9.28 -2.28 -17.46
C LEU A 98 10.21 -2.33 -18.69
N ARG A 99 10.68 -1.17 -19.18
CA ARG A 99 11.66 -1.11 -20.26
C ARG A 99 13.00 -1.74 -19.88
N ARG A 100 13.48 -1.55 -18.66
CA ARG A 100 14.75 -2.14 -18.18
C ARG A 100 14.66 -3.67 -18.03
N GLN A 101 13.54 -4.16 -17.51
CA GLN A 101 13.30 -5.60 -17.35
C GLN A 101 13.29 -6.36 -18.67
N ARG A 102 12.79 -5.76 -19.76
CA ARG A 102 12.75 -6.38 -21.10
C ARG A 102 14.08 -6.40 -21.86
N VAL A 103 15.12 -5.73 -21.33
CA VAL A 103 16.45 -5.64 -21.94
C VAL A 103 17.44 -6.61 -21.28
N THR A 104 17.03 -7.27 -20.19
CA THR A 104 17.80 -8.30 -19.48
C THR A 104 17.27 -9.68 -19.84
#